data_AF-S4AIJ3-F1
#
_entry.id   AF-S4AIJ3-F1
#
_cell.length_a   1.000
_cell.length_b   1.000
_cell.length_c   1.000
_cell.angle_alpha   90.00
_cell.angle_beta   90.00
_cell.angle_gamma   90.00
#
_symmetry.space_group_name_H-M   'P 1'
#
loop_
_entity.id
_entity.type
_entity.pdbx_description
1 polymer ?
#
loop_
_entity_poly.entity_id
_entity_poly.type
_entity_poly.pdbx_seq_one_letter_code
_entity_poly.pdbx_strand_id
1 'polypeptide(L)'
;MLADPFGGGRVLSRTDTQLLVAGATGAPLDAAMLRPVGVLDIVRRVLNNIRVWAATRPERSDVALWAVELSLLLPAPEDRLRYDRAQLLVQRGDFRTGAAELDTYADALAATDETAADRVRRQARAARARLN
;
A
#
# COMPACT_ATOMS: atom_id res chain seq x y z
N MET A 1 -17.11 -21.60 17.32
CA MET A 1 -16.26 -21.03 18.38
C MET A 1 -15.22 -20.16 17.70
N LEU A 2 -15.02 -18.92 18.14
CA LEU A 2 -13.99 -18.03 17.58
C LEU A 2 -12.83 -17.94 18.56
N ALA A 3 -11.61 -17.95 18.05
CA ALA A 3 -10.40 -17.77 18.84
C ALA A 3 -9.80 -16.40 18.53
N ASP A 4 -9.31 -15.72 19.56
CA ASP A 4 -8.59 -14.45 19.44
C ASP A 4 -7.12 -14.72 19.06
N PRO A 5 -6.69 -14.44 17.82
CA PRO A 5 -5.32 -14.72 17.40
C PRO A 5 -4.29 -13.79 18.05
N PHE A 6 -4.70 -12.62 18.57
CA PHE A 6 -3.81 -11.66 19.24
C PHE A 6 -3.80 -11.87 20.76
N GLY A 7 -4.86 -12.49 21.30
CA GLY A 7 -4.99 -12.89 22.71
C GLY A 7 -4.53 -14.33 23.00
N GLY A 8 -3.60 -14.88 22.20
CA GLY A 8 -3.04 -16.22 22.44
C GLY A 8 -3.98 -17.39 22.17
N GLY A 9 -4.99 -17.20 21.31
CA GLY A 9 -5.96 -18.25 20.96
C GLY A 9 -7.12 -18.37 21.95
N ARG A 10 -7.29 -17.39 22.86
CA ARG A 10 -8.41 -17.35 23.80
C ARG A 10 -9.74 -17.51 23.07
N VAL A 11 -10.57 -18.43 23.54
CA VAL A 11 -11.91 -18.62 23.02
C VAL A 11 -12.78 -17.41 23.37
N LEU A 12 -13.40 -16.83 22.35
CA LEU A 12 -14.30 -15.71 22.47
C LEU A 12 -15.75 -16.18 22.60
N SER A 13 -16.44 -15.63 23.60
CA SER A 13 -17.90 -15.69 23.65
C SER A 13 -18.51 -14.84 22.50
N ARG A 14 -19.81 -15.00 22.24
CA ARG A 14 -20.51 -14.14 21.27
C ARG A 14 -20.41 -12.66 21.66
N THR A 15 -20.59 -12.36 22.95
CA THR A 15 -20.52 -11.00 23.48
C THR A 15 -19.10 -10.44 23.35
N ASP A 16 -18.08 -11.23 23.67
CA ASP A 16 -16.67 -10.82 23.52
C ASP A 16 -16.35 -10.48 22.06
N THR A 17 -16.85 -11.29 21.13
CA THR A 17 -16.66 -11.07 19.70
C THR A 17 -17.34 -9.76 19.25
N GLN A 18 -18.56 -9.51 19.70
CA GLN A 18 -19.29 -8.28 19.38
C GLN A 18 -18.57 -7.03 19.89
N LEU A 19 -18.06 -7.07 21.13
CA LEU A 19 -17.29 -5.97 21.72
C LEU A 19 -15.97 -5.74 20.97
N LEU A 20 -15.26 -6.81 20.61
CA LEU A 20 -14.00 -6.72 19.86
C LEU A 20 -14.22 -6.06 18.49
N VAL A 21 -15.24 -6.50 17.74
CA VAL A 21 -15.54 -5.93 16.42
C VAL A 21 -15.96 -4.46 16.52
N ALA A 22 -16.84 -4.13 17.47
CA ALA A 22 -17.25 -2.74 17.69
C ALA A 22 -16.07 -1.84 18.04
N GLY A 23 -15.15 -2.30 18.91
CA GLY A 23 -13.96 -1.56 19.27
C GLY A 23 -12.96 -1.38 18.13
N ALA A 24 -12.77 -2.40 17.29
CA ALA A 24 -11.79 -2.38 16.21
C ALA A 24 -12.28 -1.68 14.94
N THR A 25 -13.59 -1.71 14.65
CA THR A 25 -14.17 -1.24 13.39
C THR A 25 -15.11 -0.05 13.53
N GLY A 26 -15.59 0.24 14.76
CA GLY A 26 -16.66 1.20 15.00
C GLY A 26 -18.05 0.73 14.58
N ALA A 27 -18.19 -0.51 14.10
CA ALA A 27 -19.44 -1.08 13.59
C ALA A 27 -19.81 -2.38 14.34
N PRO A 28 -21.11 -2.77 14.39
CA PRO A 28 -21.51 -4.02 15.01
C PRO A 28 -20.98 -5.24 14.25
N LEU A 29 -20.89 -6.39 14.94
CA LEU A 29 -20.56 -7.67 14.31
C LEU A 29 -21.60 -8.06 13.26
N ASP A 30 -21.15 -8.13 12.01
CA ASP A 30 -21.92 -8.65 10.89
C ASP A 30 -21.44 -10.06 10.51
N ALA A 31 -22.37 -10.94 10.12
CA ALA A 31 -22.05 -12.32 9.75
C ALA A 31 -21.07 -12.41 8.56
N ALA A 32 -21.09 -11.42 7.65
CA ALA A 32 -20.16 -11.32 6.55
C ALA A 32 -18.69 -11.19 7.00
N MET A 33 -18.44 -10.62 8.19
CA MET A 33 -17.09 -10.45 8.75
C MET A 33 -16.46 -11.77 9.17
N LEU A 34 -17.27 -12.82 9.34
CA LEU A 34 -16.81 -14.16 9.70
C LEU A 34 -16.54 -15.04 8.46
N ARG A 35 -16.84 -14.55 7.26
CA ARG A 35 -16.51 -15.28 6.04
C ARG A 35 -14.99 -15.37 5.87
N PRO A 36 -14.45 -16.53 5.44
CA PRO A 36 -13.04 -16.64 5.12
C PRO A 36 -12.63 -15.55 4.13
N VAL A 37 -11.51 -14.89 4.43
CA VAL A 37 -10.92 -13.90 3.53
C VAL A 37 -10.23 -14.64 2.39
N GLY A 38 -10.36 -14.14 1.15
CA GLY A 38 -9.70 -14.73 0.00
C GLY A 38 -8.18 -14.68 0.12
N VAL A 39 -7.48 -15.67 -0.46
CA VAL A 39 -6.01 -15.77 -0.37
C VAL A 39 -5.32 -14.50 -0.89
N LEU A 40 -5.77 -13.97 -2.02
CA LEU A 40 -5.21 -12.73 -2.58
C LEU A 40 -5.46 -11.51 -1.70
N ASP A 41 -6.61 -11.44 -1.02
CA ASP A 41 -6.92 -10.33 -0.12
C ASP A 41 -6.05 -10.38 1.15
N ILE A 42 -5.73 -11.58 1.64
CA ILE A 42 -4.75 -11.78 2.71
C ILE A 42 -3.38 -11.28 2.26
N VAL A 43 -2.92 -11.67 1.07
CA VAL A 43 -1.62 -11.22 0.54
C VAL A 43 -1.58 -9.69 0.38
N ARG A 44 -2.64 -9.08 -0.17
CA ARG A 44 -2.75 -7.60 -0.25
C ARG A 44 -2.65 -6.96 1.12
N ARG A 45 -3.37 -7.48 2.11
CA ARG A 45 -3.36 -6.94 3.47
C ARG A 45 -1.97 -7.02 4.09
N VAL A 46 -1.29 -8.15 3.95
CA VAL A 46 0.07 -8.35 4.46
C VAL A 46 1.06 -7.38 3.79
N LEU A 47 1.03 -7.27 2.46
CA LEU A 47 1.91 -6.35 1.73
C LEU A 47 1.61 -4.88 2.09
N ASN A 48 0.34 -4.51 2.26
CA ASN A 48 -0.03 -3.17 2.72
C ASN A 48 0.50 -2.88 4.13
N ASN A 49 0.40 -3.83 5.07
CA ASN A 49 0.95 -3.67 6.40
C ASN A 49 2.48 -3.46 6.37
N ILE A 50 3.19 -4.21 5.52
CA ILE A 50 4.64 -4.05 5.32
C ILE A 50 4.96 -2.66 4.73
N ARG A 51 4.20 -2.20 3.72
CA ARG A 51 4.34 -0.85 3.13
C ARG A 51 4.17 0.23 4.19
N VAL A 52 3.10 0.18 4.98
CA VAL A 52 2.82 1.17 6.03
C VAL A 52 3.91 1.16 7.09
N TRP A 53 4.38 -0.02 7.51
CA TRP A 53 5.48 -0.14 8.46
C TRP A 53 6.78 0.46 7.90
N ALA A 54 7.13 0.16 6.65
CA ALA A 54 8.37 0.61 6.02
C ALA A 54 8.35 2.12 5.71
N ALA A 55 7.19 2.69 5.36
CA ALA A 55 7.04 4.11 5.01
C ALA A 55 7.48 5.08 6.12
N THR A 56 7.44 4.64 7.39
CA THR A 56 7.88 5.45 8.55
C THR A 56 9.37 5.32 8.86
N ARG A 57 10.13 4.57 8.05
CA ARG A 57 11.53 4.17 8.30
C ARG A 57 12.36 4.33 7.02
N PRO A 58 12.98 5.51 6.78
CA PRO A 58 13.73 5.77 5.55
C PRO A 58 14.83 4.74 5.25
N GLU A 59 15.45 4.18 6.29
CA GLU A 59 16.44 3.10 6.22
C GLU A 59 15.87 1.76 5.71
N ARG A 60 14.54 1.63 5.64
CA ARG A 60 13.80 0.48 5.11
C ARG A 60 13.16 0.75 3.75
N SER A 61 13.69 1.72 3.00
CA SER A 61 13.25 2.00 1.62
C SER A 61 13.40 0.79 0.68
N ASP A 62 14.31 -0.14 0.99
CA ASP A 62 14.45 -1.42 0.29
C ASP A 62 13.24 -2.34 0.50
N VAL A 63 12.79 -2.48 1.74
CA VAL A 63 11.59 -3.26 2.10
C VAL A 63 10.33 -2.61 1.53
N ALA A 64 10.24 -1.28 1.58
CA ALA A 64 9.14 -0.54 0.97
C ALA A 64 9.07 -0.81 -0.54
N LEU A 65 10.21 -0.74 -1.24
CA LEU A 65 10.27 -0.99 -2.68
C LEU A 65 9.84 -2.41 -3.02
N TRP A 66 10.37 -3.41 -2.31
CA TRP A 66 10.01 -4.81 -2.52
C TRP A 66 8.52 -5.07 -2.30
N ALA A 67 7.92 -4.50 -1.25
CA ALA A 67 6.51 -4.67 -0.98
C ALA A 67 5.60 -4.03 -2.04
N VAL A 68 6.00 -2.87 -2.58
CA VAL A 68 5.30 -2.21 -3.70
C VAL A 68 5.43 -3.05 -4.98
N GLU A 69 6.62 -3.57 -5.28
CA GLU A 69 6.86 -4.41 -6.46
C GLU A 69 6.03 -5.69 -6.43
N LEU A 70 5.96 -6.36 -5.28
CA LEU A 70 5.07 -7.52 -5.11
C LEU A 70 3.59 -7.14 -5.23
N SER A 71 3.19 -5.97 -4.72
CA SER A 71 1.81 -5.49 -4.82
C SER A 71 1.40 -5.24 -6.27
N LEU A 72 2.33 -4.77 -7.12
CA LEU A 72 2.11 -4.55 -8.55
C LEU A 72 1.92 -5.86 -9.35
N LEU A 73 2.38 -7.00 -8.82
CA LEU A 73 2.17 -8.32 -9.44
C LEU A 73 0.78 -8.91 -9.13
N LEU A 74 0.06 -8.35 -8.17
CA LEU A 74 -1.30 -8.81 -7.86
C LEU A 74 -2.29 -8.32 -8.93
N PRO A 75 -3.38 -9.07 -9.20
CA PRO A 75 -4.40 -8.64 -10.15
C PRO A 75 -4.95 -7.25 -9.81
N ALA A 76 -5.26 -6.40 -10.80
CA ALA A 76 -5.83 -5.07 -10.56
C ALA A 76 -5.10 -4.29 -9.42
N PRO A 77 -3.79 -4.00 -9.57
CA PRO A 77 -3.08 -3.22 -8.57
C PRO A 77 -3.66 -1.81 -8.50
N GLU A 78 -3.58 -1.19 -7.32
CA GLU A 78 -3.96 0.22 -7.15
C GLU A 78 -3.07 1.11 -8.03
N ASP A 79 -3.67 2.02 -8.81
CA ASP A 79 -2.93 2.87 -9.77
C ASP A 79 -1.81 3.67 -9.09
N ARG A 80 -2.05 4.08 -7.85
CA ARG A 80 -1.08 4.83 -7.04
C ARG A 80 0.20 4.06 -6.72
N LEU A 81 0.20 2.73 -6.78
CA LEU A 81 1.40 1.91 -6.56
C LEU A 81 2.55 2.24 -7.52
N ARG A 82 2.25 2.62 -8.76
CA ARG A 82 3.28 2.99 -9.75
C ARG A 82 3.97 4.29 -9.36
N TYR A 83 3.22 5.26 -8.85
CA TYR A 83 3.78 6.49 -8.29
C TYR A 83 4.66 6.19 -7.07
N ASP A 84 4.17 5.37 -6.14
CA ASP A 84 4.92 5.01 -4.93
C ASP A 84 6.26 4.32 -5.29
N ARG A 85 6.24 3.40 -6.26
CA ARG A 85 7.45 2.74 -6.76
C ARG A 85 8.44 3.75 -7.34
N ALA A 86 7.95 4.66 -8.18
CA ALA A 86 8.79 5.67 -8.81
C ALA A 86 9.49 6.58 -7.77
N GLN A 87 8.76 6.99 -6.73
CA GLN A 87 9.33 7.76 -5.62
C GLN A 87 10.41 6.97 -4.86
N LEU A 88 10.18 5.68 -4.60
CA LEU A 88 11.15 4.81 -3.93
C LEU A 88 12.41 4.58 -4.78
N LEU A 89 12.26 4.42 -6.10
CA LEU A 89 13.40 4.34 -7.03
C LEU A 89 14.25 5.61 -6.99
N VAL A 90 13.61 6.79 -7.06
CA VAL A 90 14.29 8.09 -6.92
C VAL A 90 14.98 8.20 -5.56
N GLN A 91 14.31 7.82 -4.47
CA GLN A 91 14.89 7.86 -3.12
C GLN A 91 16.15 6.99 -3.02
N ARG A 92 16.15 5.83 -3.68
CA ARG A 92 17.27 4.87 -3.68
C ARG A 92 18.35 5.17 -4.72
N GLY A 93 18.23 6.26 -5.46
CA GLY A 93 19.23 6.71 -6.42
C GLY A 93 19.06 6.19 -7.85
N ASP A 94 18.04 5.38 -8.13
CA ASP A 94 17.66 5.05 -9.51
C ASP A 94 16.80 6.17 -10.10
N PHE A 95 17.44 7.32 -10.31
CA PHE A 95 16.79 8.52 -10.80
C PHE A 95 16.24 8.36 -12.22
N ARG A 96 16.90 7.56 -13.06
CA ARG A 96 16.52 7.37 -14.46
C ARG A 96 15.20 6.60 -14.56
N THR A 97 15.13 5.43 -13.91
CA THR A 97 13.92 4.60 -13.93
C THR A 97 12.79 5.30 -13.18
N GLY A 98 13.08 5.86 -12.01
CA GLY A 98 12.10 6.61 -11.22
C GLY A 98 11.49 7.79 -11.98
N ALA A 99 12.29 8.58 -12.72
CA ALA A 99 11.75 9.68 -13.52
C ALA A 99 10.84 9.21 -14.66
N ALA A 100 11.18 8.12 -15.34
CA ALA A 100 10.35 7.58 -16.42
C ALA A 100 8.99 7.07 -15.92
N GLU A 101 8.96 6.45 -14.74
CA GLU A 101 7.71 6.00 -14.13
C GLU A 101 6.86 7.16 -13.60
N LEU A 102 7.48 8.23 -13.11
CA LEU A 102 6.76 9.45 -12.75
C LEU A 102 6.08 10.08 -13.97
N ASP A 103 6.74 10.15 -15.13
CA ASP A 103 6.10 10.65 -16.35
C ASP A 103 4.93 9.77 -16.79
N THR A 104 5.12 8.45 -16.80
CA THR A 104 4.05 7.49 -17.14
C THR A 104 2.83 7.67 -16.22
N TYR A 105 3.06 7.86 -14.92
CA TYR A 105 1.99 8.12 -13.97
C TYR A 105 1.33 9.49 -14.19
N ALA A 106 2.12 10.52 -14.52
CA ALA A 106 1.58 11.84 -14.83
C ALA A 106 0.67 11.82 -16.07
N ASP A 107 1.04 11.05 -17.10
CA ASP A 107 0.24 10.92 -18.32
C ASP A 107 -1.09 10.22 -18.06
N ALA A 108 -1.11 9.19 -17.20
CA ALA A 108 -2.35 8.57 -16.76
C ALA A 108 -3.23 9.54 -15.94
N LEU A 109 -2.61 10.35 -15.06
CA LEU A 109 -3.30 11.28 -14.19
C LEU A 109 -3.90 12.48 -14.95
N ALA A 110 -3.24 12.92 -16.03
CA ALA A 110 -3.61 14.06 -16.87
C ALA A 110 -5.07 13.99 -17.38
N ALA A 111 -5.57 12.77 -17.65
CA ALA A 111 -6.95 12.55 -18.08
C ALA A 111 -8.00 12.99 -17.03
N THR A 112 -7.61 13.06 -15.76
CA THR A 112 -8.51 13.36 -14.63
C THR A 112 -8.12 14.61 -13.84
N ASP A 113 -6.83 14.92 -13.73
CA ASP A 113 -6.28 16.06 -13.00
C ASP A 113 -4.94 16.50 -13.60
N GLU A 114 -5.00 17.42 -14.57
CA GLU A 114 -3.82 18.00 -15.23
C GLU A 114 -2.91 18.74 -14.24
N THR A 115 -3.48 19.39 -13.23
CA THR A 115 -2.68 20.15 -12.25
C THR A 115 -1.85 19.21 -11.38
N ALA A 116 -2.40 18.05 -11.02
CA ALA A 116 -1.64 16.99 -10.35
C ALA A 116 -0.60 16.35 -11.27
N ALA A 117 -0.94 16.09 -12.54
CA ALA A 117 0.01 15.58 -13.53
C ALA A 117 1.24 16.49 -13.65
N ASP A 118 1.04 17.81 -13.73
CA ASP A 118 2.13 18.78 -13.79
C ASP A 118 3.02 18.79 -12.55
N ARG A 119 2.46 18.55 -11.35
CA ARG A 119 3.25 18.37 -10.13
C ARG A 119 4.17 17.15 -10.26
N VAL A 120 3.65 16.04 -10.77
CA VAL A 120 4.42 14.81 -10.97
C VAL A 120 5.50 14.98 -12.04
N ARG A 121 5.20 15.63 -13.17
CA ARG A 121 6.21 15.94 -14.21
C ARG A 121 7.36 16.79 -13.66
N ARG A 122 7.08 17.72 -12.74
CA ARG A 122 8.15 18.48 -12.05
C ARG A 122 9.02 17.58 -11.18
N GLN A 123 8.46 16.60 -10.49
CA GLN A 123 9.24 15.61 -9.74
C GLN A 123 10.12 14.77 -10.67
N ALA A 124 9.62 14.35 -11.83
CA ALA A 124 10.40 13.61 -12.83
C ALA A 124 11.60 14.43 -13.35
N ARG A 125 11.39 15.72 -13.65
CA ARG A 125 12.48 16.64 -14.05
C ARG A 125 13.50 16.82 -12.92
N ALA A 126 13.05 16.98 -11.68
CA ALA A 126 13.93 17.09 -10.52
C ALA A 126 14.76 15.82 -10.30
N ALA A 127 14.18 14.63 -10.50
CA ALA A 127 14.92 13.37 -10.44
C ALA A 127 16.00 13.31 -11.53
N ARG A 128 15.68 13.65 -12.79
CA ARG A 128 16.65 13.70 -13.89
C ARG A 128 17.79 14.66 -13.65
N ALA A 129 17.52 15.81 -13.03
CA ALA A 129 18.56 16.79 -12.71
C ALA A 129 19.64 16.25 -11.75
N ARG A 130 19.36 15.17 -11.01
CA ARG A 130 20.34 14.49 -10.12
C ARG A 130 21.28 13.51 -10.83
N LEU A 131 21.11 13.31 -12.15
CA LEU A 131 22.00 12.47 -12.96
C LEU A 131 23.25 13.24 -13.44
N ASN A 132 23.26 14.56 -13.31
CA ASN A 132 24.36 15.46 -13.66
C ASN A 132 25.18 15.82 -12.43
#